data_AF-A0A919BWG6-F1
#
_entry.id   AF-A0A919BWG6-F1
#
_cell.length_a   1.000
_cell.length_b   1.000
_cell.length_c   1.000
_cell.angle_alpha   90.00
_cell.angle_beta   90.00
_cell.angle_gamma   90.00
#
_symmetry.space_group_name_H-M   'P 1'
#
loop_
_entity.id
_entity.type
_entity.pdbx_description
1 polymer ?
#
loop_
_entity_poly.entity_id
_entity_poly.type
_entity_poly.pdbx_seq_one_letter_code
_entity_poly.pdbx_strand_id
1 'polypeptide(L)'
;MRGSMNPDTLTQTASGTSSALLIPLLCLFLVLGLIQVVRPQLLWRANARLQKGWVKDPGATEPTGKGYAVQRITGVIFLAVATWMLVRAL
;
A
#
# COMPACT_ATOMS: atom_id res chain seq x y z
N MET A 1 -45.81 -3.99 -8.60
CA MET A 1 -44.69 -4.39 -9.46
C MET A 1 -43.44 -4.47 -8.59
N ARG A 2 -43.05 -5.66 -8.14
CA ARG A 2 -41.86 -5.87 -7.29
C ARG A 2 -40.68 -6.09 -8.22
N GLY A 3 -39.81 -5.09 -8.35
CA GLY A 3 -38.57 -5.21 -9.13
C GLY A 3 -37.69 -6.27 -8.51
N SER A 4 -37.58 -7.43 -9.18
CA SER A 4 -36.58 -8.43 -8.85
C SER A 4 -35.23 -7.89 -9.30
N MET A 5 -34.45 -7.35 -8.35
CA MET A 5 -33.06 -6.99 -8.58
C MET A 5 -32.30 -8.29 -8.87
N ASN A 6 -31.82 -8.49 -10.10
CA ASN A 6 -31.09 -9.70 -10.46
C ASN A 6 -29.80 -9.78 -9.60
N PRO A 7 -29.55 -10.87 -8.85
CA PRO A 7 -28.31 -11.04 -8.08
C PRO A 7 -27.05 -10.85 -8.93
N ASP A 8 -27.09 -11.14 -10.22
CA ASP A 8 -25.97 -10.94 -11.15
C ASP A 8 -25.61 -9.45 -11.31
N THR A 9 -26.60 -8.57 -11.27
CA THR A 9 -26.39 -7.11 -11.30
C THR A 9 -25.71 -6.62 -10.03
N LEU A 10 -26.00 -7.22 -8.88
CA LEU A 10 -25.37 -6.86 -7.60
C LEU A 10 -23.90 -7.32 -7.56
N THR A 11 -23.62 -8.54 -8.03
CA THR A 11 -22.25 -9.07 -8.09
C THR A 11 -21.41 -8.36 -9.16
N GLN A 12 -21.99 -7.98 -10.31
CA GLN A 12 -21.30 -7.21 -11.35
C GLN A 12 -20.99 -5.76 -10.92
N THR A 13 -21.91 -5.12 -10.19
CA THR A 13 -21.68 -3.76 -9.66
C THR A 13 -20.61 -3.77 -8.56
N ALA A 14 -20.59 -4.79 -7.70
CA ALA A 14 -19.58 -4.95 -6.66
C ALA A 14 -18.18 -5.25 -7.23
N SER A 15 -18.09 -6.09 -8.27
CA SER A 15 -16.82 -6.43 -8.92
C SER A 15 -16.26 -5.28 -9.76
N GLY A 16 -17.08 -4.59 -10.55
CA GLY A 16 -16.65 -3.44 -11.36
C GLY A 16 -16.19 -2.23 -10.54
N THR A 17 -16.85 -1.95 -9.40
CA THR A 17 -16.46 -0.85 -8.51
C THR A 17 -15.15 -1.15 -7.76
N SER A 18 -14.91 -2.42 -7.41
CA SER A 18 -13.72 -2.84 -6.68
C SER A 18 -12.45 -2.65 -7.51
N SER A 19 -12.44 -3.04 -8.79
CA SER A 19 -11.25 -2.93 -9.65
C SER A 19 -10.87 -1.48 -9.97
N ALA A 20 -11.84 -0.58 -10.12
CA ALA A 20 -11.61 0.82 -10.47
C ALA A 20 -10.79 1.59 -9.40
N LEU A 21 -11.00 1.28 -8.12
CA LEU A 21 -10.22 1.85 -7.02
C LEU A 21 -8.99 1.01 -6.66
N LEU A 22 -9.07 -0.31 -6.85
CA LEU A 22 -7.99 -1.23 -6.51
C LEU A 22 -6.74 -0.99 -7.37
N ILE A 23 -6.89 -0.83 -8.69
CA ILE A 23 -5.77 -0.61 -9.61
C ILE A 23 -4.94 0.64 -9.23
N PRO A 24 -5.51 1.86 -9.10
CA PRO A 24 -4.72 3.03 -8.73
C PRO A 24 -4.09 2.92 -7.33
N LEU A 25 -4.76 2.24 -6.39
CA LEU A 25 -4.23 1.99 -5.06
C LEU A 25 -3.02 1.03 -5.11
N LEU A 26 -3.09 -0.03 -5.91
CA LEU A 26 -1.96 -0.94 -6.14
C LEU A 26 -0.79 -0.22 -6.82
N CYS A 27 -1.05 0.67 -7.79
CA CYS A 27 -0.01 1.50 -8.39
C CYS A 27 0.69 2.39 -7.35
N LEU A 28 -0.08 3.07 -6.48
CA LEU A 28 0.48 3.86 -5.39
C LEU A 28 1.34 3.01 -4.46
N PHE A 29 0.85 1.82 -4.08
CA PHE A 29 1.60 0.87 -3.26
C PHE A 29 2.88 0.40 -3.91
N LEU A 30 2.90 0.15 -5.23
CA LEU A 30 4.13 -0.20 -5.94
C LEU A 30 5.17 0.93 -5.86
N VAL A 31 4.75 2.19 -6.00
CA VAL A 31 5.66 3.34 -5.85
C VAL A 31 6.20 3.42 -4.41
N LEU A 32 5.33 3.32 -3.40
CA LEU A 32 5.75 3.36 -1.99
C LEU A 32 6.66 2.17 -1.63
N GLY A 33 6.33 0.96 -2.10
CA GLY A 33 7.13 -0.23 -1.93
C GLY A 33 8.50 -0.11 -2.60
N LEU A 34 8.58 0.49 -3.79
CA LEU A 34 9.84 0.75 -4.46
C LEU A 34 10.71 1.73 -3.66
N ILE A 35 10.11 2.81 -3.13
CA ILE A 35 10.82 3.74 -2.24
C ILE A 35 11.35 2.98 -1.02
N GLN A 36 10.55 2.09 -0.43
CA GLN A 36 10.98 1.27 0.70
C GLN A 36 12.18 0.38 0.39
N VAL A 37 12.27 -0.18 -0.83
CA VAL A 37 13.41 -1.01 -1.25
C VAL A 37 14.65 -0.16 -1.52
N VAL A 38 14.50 0.96 -2.23
CA VAL A 38 15.66 1.76 -2.68
C VAL A 38 16.18 2.67 -1.57
N ARG A 39 15.29 3.42 -0.91
CA ARG A 39 15.62 4.37 0.17
C ARG A 39 14.54 4.36 1.26
N PRO A 40 14.50 3.32 2.13
CA PRO A 40 13.52 3.23 3.20
C PRO A 40 13.53 4.42 4.17
N GLN A 41 14.67 5.11 4.28
CA GLN A 41 14.84 6.32 5.07
C GLN A 41 13.89 7.46 4.65
N LEU A 42 13.49 7.52 3.37
CA LEU A 42 12.58 8.56 2.89
C LEU A 42 11.19 8.41 3.50
N LEU A 43 10.69 7.18 3.61
CA LEU A 43 9.40 6.89 4.25
C LEU A 43 9.45 7.19 5.74
N TRP A 44 10.56 6.82 6.40
CA TRP A 44 10.74 7.17 7.81
C TRP A 44 10.78 8.68 8.02
N ARG A 45 11.53 9.43 7.23
CA ARG A 45 11.60 10.91 7.33
C ARG A 45 10.25 11.57 7.09
N ALA A 46 9.48 11.08 6.12
CA ALA A 46 8.12 11.57 5.87
C ALA A 46 7.23 11.32 7.09
N ASN A 47 7.25 10.09 7.62
CA ASN A 47 6.47 9.71 8.81
C ASN A 47 6.90 10.50 10.07
N ALA A 48 8.20 10.65 10.31
CA ALA A 48 8.75 11.40 11.44
C ALA A 48 8.34 12.88 11.41
N ARG A 49 8.25 13.49 10.21
CA ARG A 49 7.74 14.86 10.06
C ARG A 49 6.28 14.98 10.46
N LEU A 50 5.46 13.99 10.11
CA LEU A 50 4.04 13.95 10.51
C LEU A 50 3.90 13.72 12.02
N GLN A 51 4.79 12.94 12.62
CA GLN A 51 4.80 12.64 14.05
C GLN A 51 5.33 13.78 14.94
N LYS A 52 6.07 14.74 14.38
CA LYS A 52 6.71 15.83 15.15
C LYS A 52 5.71 16.72 15.93
N GLY A 53 4.42 16.68 15.61
CA GLY A 53 3.35 17.36 16.35
C GLY A 53 2.67 16.52 17.45
N TRP A 54 2.94 15.22 17.51
CA TRP A 54 2.20 14.26 18.34
C TRP A 54 3.11 13.41 19.25
N VAL A 55 4.39 13.27 18.88
CA VAL A 55 5.36 12.42 19.57
C VAL A 55 6.49 13.29 20.12
N LYS A 56 6.82 13.06 21.40
CA LYS A 56 7.81 13.84 22.16
C LYS A 56 9.21 13.78 21.56
N ASP A 57 9.61 12.63 21.01
CA ASP A 57 10.86 12.46 20.27
C ASP A 57 10.68 11.42 19.14
N PRO A 58 10.38 11.85 17.91
CA PRO A 58 10.27 10.93 16.77
C PRO A 58 11.63 10.34 16.37
N GLY A 59 12.74 11.04 16.66
CA GLY A 59 14.09 10.61 16.29
C GLY A 59 14.55 9.37 17.05
N ALA A 60 14.10 9.20 18.29
CA ALA A 60 14.37 8.00 19.10
C ALA A 60 13.82 6.70 18.49
N THR A 61 12.94 6.79 17.49
CA THR A 61 12.36 5.64 16.79
C THR A 61 12.96 5.39 15.41
N GLU A 62 14.06 6.06 15.06
CA GLU A 62 14.76 5.79 13.80
C GLU A 62 15.23 4.33 13.74
N PRO A 63 14.88 3.58 12.68
CA PRO A 63 15.41 2.24 12.48
C PRO A 63 16.92 2.25 12.41
N THR A 64 17.56 1.26 13.04
CA THR A 64 19.00 1.03 12.86
C THR A 64 19.31 0.58 11.43
N GLY A 65 20.59 0.53 11.05
CA GLY A 65 21.00 -0.01 9.74
C GLY A 65 20.45 -1.42 9.46
N LYS A 66 20.39 -2.29 10.48
CA LYS A 66 19.75 -3.61 10.38
C LYS A 66 18.24 -3.50 10.19
N GLY A 67 17.59 -2.57 10.90
CA GLY A 67 16.16 -2.28 10.71
C GLY A 67 15.84 -1.84 9.28
N TYR A 68 16.67 -0.99 8.68
CA TYR A 68 16.53 -0.62 7.27
C TYR A 68 16.76 -1.79 6.31
N ALA A 69 17.68 -2.71 6.61
CA ALA A 69 17.87 -3.91 5.80
C ALA A 69 16.62 -4.82 5.82
N VAL A 70 16.03 -5.04 7.00
CA VAL A 70 14.76 -5.78 7.13
C VAL A 70 13.65 -5.08 6.36
N GLN A 71 13.53 -3.75 6.47
CA GLN A 71 12.54 -2.99 5.70
C GLN A 71 12.67 -3.16 4.19
N ARG A 72 13.90 -3.23 3.65
CA ARG A 72 14.12 -3.50 2.22
C ARG A 72 13.65 -4.90 1.84
N ILE A 73 13.97 -5.92 2.65
CA ILE A 73 13.53 -7.30 2.42
C ILE A 73 12.01 -7.39 2.43
N THR A 74 11.37 -6.80 3.45
CA THR A 74 9.91 -6.69 3.51
C THR A 74 9.33 -5.96 2.30
N GLY A 75 9.98 -4.88 1.86
CA GLY A 75 9.60 -4.13 0.66
C GLY A 75 9.65 -4.97 -0.62
N VAL A 76 10.68 -5.82 -0.79
CA VAL A 76 10.79 -6.72 -1.95
C VAL A 76 9.65 -7.73 -1.95
N ILE A 77 9.36 -8.35 -0.80
CA ILE A 77 8.26 -9.31 -0.66
C ILE A 77 6.92 -8.62 -0.98
N PHE A 78 6.71 -7.43 -0.42
CA PHE A 78 5.53 -6.62 -0.66
C PHE A 78 5.35 -6.28 -2.15
N LEU A 79 6.41 -5.84 -2.84
CA LEU A 79 6.36 -5.55 -4.27
C LEU A 79 6.01 -6.78 -5.10
N ALA A 80 6.56 -7.95 -4.78
CA ALA A 80 6.22 -9.18 -5.48
C ALA A 80 4.72 -9.51 -5.37
N VAL A 81 4.15 -9.38 -4.16
CA VAL A 81 2.72 -9.61 -3.92
C VAL A 81 1.86 -8.55 -4.61
N ALA A 82 2.19 -7.25 -4.45
CA ALA A 82 1.42 -6.16 -5.06
C ALA A 82 1.44 -6.23 -6.59
N THR A 83 2.58 -6.61 -7.19
CA THR A 83 2.68 -6.82 -8.64
C THR A 83 1.82 -8.00 -9.08
N TRP A 84 1.85 -9.11 -8.36
CA TRP A 84 1.00 -10.26 -8.65
C TRP A 84 -0.49 -9.91 -8.57
N MET A 85 -0.90 -9.15 -7.54
CA MET A 85 -2.28 -8.66 -7.41
C MET A 85 -2.66 -7.73 -8.56
N LEU A 86 -1.77 -6.82 -8.98
CA LEU A 86 -2.03 -5.91 -10.09
C LEU A 86 -2.22 -6.67 -11.40
N VAL A 87 -1.35 -7.65 -11.68
CA VAL A 87 -1.47 -8.52 -12.87
C VAL A 87 -2.78 -9.30 -12.88
N ARG A 88 -3.30 -9.71 -11.71
CA ARG A 88 -4.59 -10.40 -11.58
C ARG A 88 -5.80 -9.47 -11.73
N ALA A 89 -5.62 -8.18 -11.49
CA ALA A 89 -6.68 -7.17 -11.52
C ALA A 89 -6.82 -6.47 -12.89
N LEU A 90 -5.81 -6.60 -13.75
CA LEU A 90 -5.81 -6.19 -15.16
C LEU A 90 -6.45 -7.28 -16.03
#